data_AF-A0A7Z1QYA8-F1
#
_entry.id   AF-A0A7Z1QYA8-F1
#
_cell.length_a   1.000
_cell.length_b   1.000
_cell.length_c   1.000
_cell.angle_alpha   90.00
_cell.angle_beta   90.00
_cell.angle_gamma   90.00
#
_symmetry.space_group_name_H-M   'P 1'
#
loop_
_entity.id
_entity.type
_entity.pdbx_description
1 polymer ?
#
loop_
_entity_poly.entity_id
_entity_poly.type
_entity_poly.pdbx_seq_one_letter_code
_entity_poly.pdbx_strand_id
1 'polypeptide(L)'
;MRREAPRASFKSAFLLDAPGETWRTSRETLGLALRQALRGRCEVSLSGIRVYPGTEIHRIAVAEGLLDPADDLLRPTFYRNRRLSPLRLAVDASSRVAVGVLRLLRRPV
;
A
#
# COMPACT_ATOMS: atom_id res chain seq x y z
N MET A 1 -17.25 31.30 3.67
CA MET A 1 -17.33 30.77 2.29
C MET A 1 -17.41 29.24 2.35
N ARG A 2 -18.61 28.66 2.35
CA ARG A 2 -18.79 27.19 2.33
C ARG A 2 -18.37 26.70 0.95
N ARG A 3 -17.34 25.86 0.87
CA ARG A 3 -17.05 25.14 -0.38
C ARG A 3 -18.20 24.17 -0.64
N GLU A 4 -18.84 24.27 -1.80
CA GLU A 4 -19.78 23.25 -2.28
C GLU A 4 -19.12 21.87 -2.21
N ALA A 5 -19.88 20.87 -1.75
CA ALA A 5 -19.43 19.49 -1.75
C ALA A 5 -19.11 19.05 -3.19
N PRO A 6 -18.00 18.36 -3.43
CA PRO A 6 -17.61 17.95 -4.78
C PRO A 6 -18.69 17.05 -5.40
N ARG A 7 -19.05 17.31 -6.67
CA ARG A 7 -20.08 16.56 -7.42
C ARG A 7 -19.70 15.09 -7.71
N ALA A 8 -18.44 14.72 -7.48
CA ALA A 8 -17.95 13.35 -7.58
C ALA A 8 -16.89 13.09 -6.50
N SER A 9 -16.96 11.92 -5.87
CA SER A 9 -15.93 11.41 -4.97
C SER A 9 -14.87 10.64 -5.76
N PHE A 10 -13.59 10.94 -5.54
CA PHE A 10 -12.48 10.25 -6.19
C PHE A 10 -11.70 9.41 -5.18
N LYS A 11 -11.16 8.27 -5.62
CA LYS A 11 -10.21 7.46 -4.87
C LYS A 11 -8.93 7.27 -5.68
N SER A 12 -7.80 7.52 -5.03
CA SER A 12 -6.47 7.28 -5.59
C SER A 12 -5.85 6.06 -4.91
N ALA A 13 -5.58 5.03 -5.68
CA ALA A 13 -4.89 3.83 -5.23
C ALA A 13 -3.43 3.89 -5.68
N PHE A 14 -2.51 3.80 -4.72
CA PHE A 14 -1.08 3.80 -4.92
C PHE A 14 -0.52 2.42 -4.57
N LEU A 15 0.38 1.94 -5.41
CA LEU A 15 1.09 0.70 -5.20
C LEU A 15 2.49 1.01 -4.69
N LEU A 16 2.88 0.38 -3.61
CA LEU A 16 4.24 0.40 -3.07
C LEU A 16 4.81 -1.01 -3.09
N ASP A 17 6.13 -1.08 -3.12
CA ASP A 17 6.93 -2.30 -3.05
C ASP A 17 6.94 -3.07 -4.38
N ALA A 18 6.86 -2.37 -5.51
CA ALA A 18 6.86 -3.00 -6.83
C ALA A 18 8.25 -3.53 -7.24
N PRO A 19 8.34 -4.53 -8.14
CA PRO A 19 9.61 -4.96 -8.71
C PRO A 19 10.38 -3.81 -9.35
N GLY A 20 11.68 -3.71 -9.06
CA GLY A 20 12.53 -2.62 -9.55
C GLY A 20 12.34 -1.27 -8.86
N GLU A 21 11.36 -1.13 -7.96
CA GLU A 21 11.16 0.11 -7.21
C GLU A 21 12.38 0.41 -6.31
N THR A 22 12.72 1.69 -6.23
CA THR A 22 13.87 2.20 -5.44
C THR A 22 13.39 3.13 -4.34
N TRP A 23 14.23 3.37 -3.34
CA TRP A 23 13.95 4.36 -2.28
C TRP A 23 13.54 5.72 -2.81
N ARG A 24 14.18 6.18 -3.89
CA ARG A 24 13.88 7.46 -4.53
C ARG A 24 12.46 7.48 -5.08
N THR A 25 12.13 6.49 -5.92
CA THR A 25 10.81 6.40 -6.56
C THR A 25 9.69 6.15 -5.54
N SER A 26 9.94 5.36 -4.49
CA SER A 26 8.96 5.17 -3.42
C SER A 26 8.68 6.45 -2.65
N ARG A 27 9.71 7.27 -2.38
CA ARG A 27 9.52 8.59 -1.74
C ARG A 27 8.72 9.53 -2.63
N GLU A 28 8.92 9.50 -3.94
CA GLU A 28 8.14 10.28 -4.90
C GLU A 28 6.66 9.88 -4.87
N THR A 29 6.36 8.57 -4.91
CA THR A 29 5.01 8.01 -4.78
C THR A 29 4.35 8.39 -3.46
N LEU A 30 5.06 8.21 -2.34
CA LEU A 30 4.55 8.55 -1.01
C LEU A 30 4.28 10.06 -0.89
N GLY A 31 5.17 10.90 -1.42
CA GLY A 31 4.99 12.34 -1.45
C GLY A 31 3.77 12.75 -2.27
N LEU A 32 3.51 12.08 -3.40
CA LEU A 32 2.31 12.30 -4.21
C LEU A 32 1.04 11.88 -3.45
N ALA A 33 1.05 10.68 -2.85
CA ALA A 33 -0.07 10.18 -2.05
C ALA A 33 -0.41 11.12 -0.89
N LEU A 34 0.60 11.62 -0.18
CA LEU A 34 0.42 12.57 0.93
C LEU A 34 -0.17 13.91 0.43
N ARG A 35 0.36 14.47 -0.66
CA ARG A 35 -0.18 15.71 -1.24
C ARG A 35 -1.65 15.57 -1.64
N GLN A 36 -2.04 14.41 -2.18
CA GLN A 36 -3.43 14.14 -2.56
C GLN A 36 -4.34 14.01 -1.33
N ALA A 37 -3.88 13.31 -0.29
CA ALA A 37 -4.62 13.18 0.97
C ALA A 37 -4.82 14.56 1.64
N LEU A 38 -3.78 15.39 1.72
CA LEU A 38 -3.83 16.72 2.33
C LEU A 38 -4.73 17.71 1.58
N ARG A 39 -4.93 17.52 0.27
CA ARG A 39 -5.85 18.34 -0.52
C ARG A 39 -7.33 18.07 -0.19
N GLY A 40 -7.64 16.97 0.49
CA GLY A 40 -8.98 16.64 0.97
C GLY A 40 -10.03 16.40 -0.13
N ARG A 41 -9.59 16.12 -1.37
CA ARG A 41 -10.48 15.93 -2.53
C ARG A 41 -10.62 14.47 -2.98
N CYS A 42 -9.80 13.57 -2.46
CA CYS A 42 -9.89 12.15 -2.77
C CYS A 42 -9.51 11.29 -1.56
N GLU A 43 -10.11 10.10 -1.50
CA GLU A 43 -9.64 9.03 -0.62
C GLU A 43 -8.32 8.49 -1.18
N VAL A 44 -7.31 8.33 -0.32
CA VAL A 44 -6.00 7.79 -0.73
C VAL A 44 -5.80 6.43 -0.08
N SER A 45 -5.37 5.46 -0.87
CA SER A 45 -5.02 4.12 -0.40
C SER A 45 -3.62 3.73 -0.89
N LEU A 46 -2.85 3.10 -0.01
CA LEU A 46 -1.53 2.55 -0.29
C LEU A 46 -1.59 1.04 -0.10
N SER A 47 -1.16 0.27 -1.09
CA SER A 47 -1.20 -1.20 -1.06
C SER A 47 0.10 -1.82 -1.54
N GLY A 48 0.35 -3.06 -1.13
CA GLY A 48 1.39 -3.91 -1.74
C GLY A 48 0.80 -4.79 -2.85
N ILE A 49 1.69 -5.49 -3.56
CA ILE A 49 1.28 -6.41 -4.61
C ILE A 49 1.02 -7.78 -3.99
N ARG A 50 -0.23 -8.25 -4.02
CA ARG A 50 -0.54 -9.63 -3.66
C ARG A 50 -0.02 -10.57 -4.75
N VAL A 51 0.62 -11.65 -4.33
CA VAL A 51 1.14 -12.69 -5.21
C VAL A 51 0.08 -13.76 -5.39
N TYR A 52 -0.18 -14.13 -6.65
CA TYR A 52 -1.05 -15.25 -7.01
C TYR A 52 -0.29 -16.27 -7.86
N PRO A 53 -0.56 -17.57 -7.72
CA PRO A 53 0.11 -18.60 -8.51
C PRO A 53 0.05 -18.32 -10.02
N GLY A 54 1.15 -18.60 -10.71
CA GLY A 54 1.26 -18.45 -12.18
C GLY A 54 1.36 -17.02 -12.73
N THR A 55 1.17 -15.98 -11.91
CA THR A 55 1.32 -14.58 -12.35
C THR A 55 2.79 -14.17 -12.55
N GLU A 56 3.04 -13.09 -13.28
CA GLU A 56 4.42 -12.58 -13.45
C GLU A 56 5.06 -12.17 -12.12
N ILE A 57 4.29 -11.56 -11.21
CA ILE A 57 4.83 -11.23 -9.88
C ILE A 57 5.21 -12.49 -9.08
N HIS A 58 4.50 -13.60 -9.28
CA HIS A 58 4.86 -14.88 -8.67
C HIS A 58 6.17 -15.42 -9.25
N ARG A 59 6.33 -15.38 -10.57
CA ARG A 59 7.60 -15.78 -11.22
C ARG A 59 8.78 -14.94 -10.75
N ILE A 60 8.58 -13.62 -10.64
CA ILE A 60 9.59 -12.70 -10.11
C ILE A 60 9.93 -13.05 -8.66
N ALA A 61 8.91 -13.24 -7.80
CA ALA A 61 9.11 -13.59 -6.40
C ALA A 61 9.89 -14.89 -6.21
N VAL A 62 9.60 -15.91 -7.03
CA VAL A 62 10.33 -17.18 -7.03
C VAL A 62 11.77 -16.99 -7.54
N ALA A 63 11.96 -16.27 -8.65
CA ALA A 63 13.28 -16.00 -9.21
C ALA A 63 14.19 -15.21 -8.27
N GLU A 64 13.61 -14.32 -7.44
CA GLU A 64 14.31 -13.55 -6.41
C GLU A 64 14.50 -14.31 -5.09
N GLY A 65 14.04 -15.57 -5.01
CA GLY A 65 14.13 -16.39 -3.81
C GLY A 65 13.32 -15.82 -2.63
N LEU A 66 12.19 -15.17 -2.92
CA LEU A 66 11.24 -14.68 -1.91
C LEU A 66 10.14 -15.69 -1.60
N LEU A 67 9.86 -16.60 -2.53
CA LEU A 67 8.86 -17.66 -2.41
C LEU A 67 9.40 -18.95 -3.03
N ASP A 68 8.94 -20.09 -2.52
CA ASP A 68 9.09 -21.37 -3.18
C ASP A 68 7.98 -21.54 -4.24
N PRO A 69 8.26 -22.10 -5.43
CA PRO A 69 7.23 -22.33 -6.44
C PRO A 69 6.07 -23.24 -5.99
N ALA A 70 6.28 -24.05 -4.95
CA ALA A 70 5.27 -24.92 -4.36
C ALA A 70 4.56 -24.30 -3.14
N ASP A 71 4.85 -23.05 -2.78
CA ASP A 71 4.21 -22.37 -1.66
C ASP A 71 2.68 -22.32 -1.82
N ASP A 72 1.95 -22.60 -0.74
CA ASP A 72 0.49 -22.41 -0.69
C ASP A 72 0.15 -20.92 -0.58
N LEU A 73 -0.32 -20.34 -1.70
CA LEU A 73 -0.69 -18.93 -1.81
C LEU A 73 -2.20 -18.67 -1.58
N LEU A 74 -2.94 -19.62 -0.99
CA LEU A 74 -4.33 -19.41 -0.57
C LEU A 74 -4.44 -18.27 0.44
N ARG A 75 -3.52 -18.23 1.41
CA ARG A 75 -3.43 -17.10 2.36
C ARG A 75 -2.84 -15.87 1.66
N PRO A 76 -3.24 -14.64 2.05
CA PRO A 76 -2.71 -13.43 1.42
C PRO A 76 -1.19 -13.31 1.58
N THR A 77 -0.48 -13.57 0.49
CA THR A 77 0.98 -13.39 0.39
C THR A 77 1.28 -12.18 -0.48
N PHE A 78 2.17 -11.31 -0.03
CA PHE A 78 2.53 -10.07 -0.72
C PHE A 78 3.99 -10.10 -1.14
N TYR A 79 4.28 -9.60 -2.34
CA TYR A 79 5.63 -9.42 -2.81
C TYR A 79 6.34 -8.39 -1.93
N ARG A 80 7.63 -8.63 -1.66
CA ARG A 80 8.46 -7.80 -0.77
C ARG A 80 9.75 -7.42 -1.48
N ASN A 81 9.86 -6.16 -1.87
CA ASN A 81 11.11 -5.66 -2.41
C ASN A 81 12.10 -5.49 -1.26
N ARG A 82 13.15 -6.33 -1.23
CA ARG A 82 14.15 -6.32 -0.14
C ARG A 82 14.76 -4.95 0.11
N ARG A 83 14.89 -4.13 -0.93
CA ARG A 83 15.46 -2.77 -0.87
C ARG A 83 14.58 -1.81 -0.07
N LEU A 84 13.27 -2.04 0.00
CA LEU A 84 12.30 -1.15 0.63
C LEU A 84 11.77 -1.67 1.97
N SER A 85 12.32 -2.77 2.48
CA SER A 85 11.84 -3.42 3.71
C SER A 85 11.69 -2.48 4.92
N PRO A 86 12.58 -1.52 5.22
CA PRO A 86 12.39 -0.60 6.36
C PRO A 86 11.27 0.43 6.11
N LEU A 87 11.14 0.94 4.88
CA LEU A 87 10.06 1.87 4.52
C LEU A 87 8.71 1.19 4.67
N ARG A 88 8.63 -0.05 4.20
CA ARG A 88 7.40 -0.82 4.23
C ARG A 88 6.95 -1.10 5.66
N LEU A 89 7.88 -1.47 6.53
CA LEU A 89 7.62 -1.65 7.95
C LEU A 89 7.02 -0.38 8.58
N ALA A 90 7.57 0.79 8.26
CA ALA A 90 7.10 2.07 8.78
C ALA A 90 5.68 2.41 8.29
N VAL A 91 5.37 2.18 7.00
CA VAL A 91 4.03 2.41 6.44
C VAL A 91 2.99 1.45 7.02
N ASP A 92 3.35 0.17 7.16
CA ASP A 92 2.45 -0.84 7.72
C ASP A 92 2.17 -0.55 9.20
N ALA A 93 3.19 -0.16 9.97
CA ALA A 93 3.04 0.24 11.38
C ALA A 93 2.13 1.46 11.52
N SER A 94 2.36 2.50 10.71
CA SER A 94 1.56 3.74 10.71
C SER A 94 0.10 3.47 10.38
N SER A 95 -0.16 2.58 9.41
CA SER A 95 -1.51 2.19 9.00
C SER A 95 -2.26 1.42 10.10
N ARG A 96 -1.57 0.53 10.82
CA ARG A 96 -2.15 -0.20 11.97
C ARG A 96 -2.50 0.73 13.13
N VAL A 97 -1.63 1.70 13.42
CA VAL A 97 -1.89 2.73 14.44
C VAL A 97 -3.11 3.57 14.05
N ALA A 98 -3.17 4.07 12.81
CA ALA A 98 -4.29 4.87 12.34
C ALA A 98 -5.62 4.10 12.40
N VAL A 99 -5.65 2.83 11.98
CA VAL A 99 -6.84 1.95 12.09
C VAL A 99 -7.19 1.69 13.55
N GLY A 100 -6.21 1.46 14.43
CA GLY A 100 -6.44 1.28 15.86
C GLY A 100 -7.07 2.51 16.51
N VAL A 101 -6.56 3.70 16.21
CA VAL A 101 -7.10 4.98 16.68
C VAL A 101 -8.52 5.20 16.13
N LEU A 102 -8.76 4.97 14.84
CA LEU A 102 -10.11 5.06 14.25
C LEU A 102 -11.11 4.08 14.90
N ARG A 103 -10.67 2.87 15.27
CA ARG A 103 -11.51 1.90 15.98
C ARG A 103 -11.82 2.34 17.42
N LEU A 104 -10.87 2.99 18.10
CA LEU A 104 -11.09 3.57 19.43
C LEU A 104 -12.07 4.75 19.37
N LEU A 105 -11.92 5.62 18.37
CA LEU A 105 -12.78 6.80 18.17
C LEU A 105 -14.19 6.46 17.64
N ARG A 106 -14.40 5.26 17.08
CA ARG A 106 -15.69 4.80 16.56
C ARG A 106 -16.44 3.84 17.48
N ARG A 107 -16.01 3.67 18.74
CA ARG A 107 -16.82 2.91 19.70
C ARG A 107 -18.11 3.71 20.00
N PRO A 108 -19.30 3.11 19.87
CA PRO A 108 -20.52 3.77 20.33
C PRO A 108 -20.41 3.95 21.84
N VAL A 109 -20.72 5.17 22.30
CA VAL A 109 -21.00 5.46 23.71
C VAL A 109 -22.29 4.74 24.09
#